data_AF-A0A383ANN9-F1
#
_entry.id   AF-A0A383ANN9-F1
#
_cell.length_a   1.000
_cell.length_b   1.000
_cell.length_c   1.000
_cell.angle_alpha   90.00
_cell.angle_beta   90.00
_cell.angle_gamma   90.00
#
_symmetry.space_group_name_H-M   'P 1'
#
loop_
_entity.id
_entity.type
_entity.pdbx_description
1 polymer ?
#
loop_
_entity_poly.entity_id
_entity_poly.type
_entity_poly.pdbx_seq_one_letter_code
_entity_poly.pdbx_strand_id
1 'polypeptide(L)'
;MKDKPLRTTVIGSYPFPSWLHFVGNNLNEFGANDIDEIQSDATTCAVADQLDAGLDVITDGEQTRLDFNLSFYGHLDGIALEQESPRRFGPPAHDQRGKHHIIGDLQANNGLGAVT
;
A
#
# COMPACT_ATOMS: atom_id res chain seq x y z
N MET A 1 -12.15 -2.95 -36.82
CA MET A 1 -11.70 -1.93 -35.84
C MET A 1 -11.91 -2.51 -34.45
N LYS A 2 -11.04 -2.27 -33.47
CA LYS A 2 -11.41 -2.58 -32.08
C LYS A 2 -12.58 -1.67 -31.69
N ASP A 3 -13.61 -2.23 -31.07
CA ASP A 3 -14.87 -1.53 -30.74
C ASP A 3 -14.68 -0.29 -29.84
N LYS A 4 -13.53 -0.20 -29.14
CA LYS A 4 -13.09 0.98 -28.38
C LYS A 4 -11.62 1.29 -28.67
N PRO A 5 -11.29 2.41 -29.33
CA PRO A 5 -9.90 2.78 -29.63
C PRO A 5 -9.13 3.32 -28.42
N LEU A 6 -9.83 3.82 -27.39
CA LEU A 6 -9.27 4.30 -26.13
C LEU A 6 -9.83 3.46 -24.99
N ARG A 7 -8.94 3.01 -24.08
CA ARG A 7 -9.33 2.27 -22.87
C ARG A 7 -9.17 3.18 -21.66
N THR A 8 -10.16 3.20 -20.78
CA THR A 8 -10.13 3.90 -19.50
C THR A 8 -9.52 3.02 -18.41
N THR A 9 -8.74 3.63 -17.53
CA THR A 9 -8.11 2.97 -16.39
C THR A 9 -7.72 4.00 -15.33
N VAL A 10 -7.25 3.54 -14.18
CA VAL A 10 -6.65 4.32 -13.10
C VAL A 10 -5.15 4.01 -13.00
N ILE A 11 -4.42 4.78 -12.19
CA ILE A 11 -2.97 4.58 -12.03
C ILE A 11 -2.66 3.40 -11.10
N GLY A 12 -3.48 3.16 -10.07
CA GLY A 12 -3.23 2.17 -9.03
C GLY A 12 -4.11 2.42 -7.80
N SER A 13 -3.53 3.09 -6.79
CA SER A 13 -4.19 3.40 -5.52
C SER A 13 -5.61 3.97 -5.62
N TYR A 14 -6.49 3.47 -4.75
CA TYR A 14 -7.86 3.95 -4.57
C TYR A 14 -8.03 4.58 -3.16
N PRO A 15 -8.92 5.57 -2.96
CA PRO A 15 -9.10 6.20 -1.66
C PRO A 15 -9.37 5.20 -0.53
N PHE A 16 -8.68 5.38 0.60
CA PHE A 16 -8.91 4.56 1.80
C PHE A 16 -10.22 4.96 2.48
N PRO A 17 -11.17 4.03 2.63
CA PRO A 17 -12.34 4.27 3.46
C PRO A 17 -11.94 4.56 4.90
N SER A 18 -12.74 5.35 5.62
CA SER A 18 -12.44 5.73 7.01
C SER A 18 -12.25 4.53 7.93
N TRP A 19 -13.00 3.45 7.71
CA TRP A 19 -12.88 2.20 8.46
C TRP A 19 -11.54 1.50 8.19
N LEU A 20 -11.07 1.47 6.94
CA LEU A 20 -9.78 0.85 6.60
C LEU A 20 -8.63 1.66 7.20
N HIS A 21 -8.72 2.99 7.13
CA HIS A 21 -7.76 3.87 7.78
C HIS A 21 -7.72 3.65 9.31
N PHE A 22 -8.87 3.45 9.94
CA PHE A 22 -8.94 3.11 11.37
C PHE A 22 -8.28 1.76 11.66
N VAL A 23 -8.57 0.72 10.87
CA VAL A 23 -7.94 -0.60 11.04
C VAL A 23 -6.41 -0.52 10.91
N GLY A 24 -5.90 0.21 9.92
CA GLY A 24 -4.46 0.39 9.72
C GLY A 24 -3.73 0.97 10.95
N ASN A 25 -4.42 1.76 11.78
CA ASN A 25 -3.88 2.31 13.03
C ASN A 25 -4.06 1.39 14.25
N ASN A 26 -4.84 0.30 14.13
CA ASN A 26 -5.21 -0.60 15.24
C ASN A 26 -5.05 -2.09 14.87
N LEU A 27 -4.10 -2.42 13.99
CA LEU A 27 -3.90 -3.78 13.47
C LEU A 27 -3.70 -4.84 14.57
N ASN A 28 -3.15 -4.45 15.72
CA ASN A 28 -2.93 -5.33 16.87
C ASN A 28 -4.22 -5.75 17.60
N GLU A 29 -5.37 -5.14 17.29
CA GLU A 29 -6.68 -5.50 17.84
C GLU A 29 -7.36 -6.62 17.05
N PHE A 30 -6.85 -6.96 15.87
CA PHE A 30 -7.45 -7.90 14.93
C PHE A 30 -6.64 -9.19 14.83
N GLY A 31 -7.33 -10.32 14.65
CA GLY A 31 -6.72 -11.59 14.29
C GLY A 31 -6.26 -11.62 12.83
N ALA A 32 -5.42 -12.59 12.49
CA ALA A 32 -4.96 -12.76 11.11
C ALA A 32 -6.12 -12.90 10.10
N ASN A 33 -7.13 -13.72 10.44
CA ASN A 33 -8.30 -13.90 9.57
C ASN A 33 -9.15 -12.63 9.44
N ASP A 34 -9.23 -11.81 10.50
CA ASP A 34 -9.96 -10.53 10.44
C ASP A 34 -9.24 -9.57 9.47
N ILE A 35 -7.91 -9.54 9.52
CA ILE A 35 -7.08 -8.73 8.62
C ILE A 35 -7.26 -9.20 7.16
N ASP A 36 -7.23 -10.51 6.92
CA ASP A 36 -7.43 -11.08 5.59
C ASP A 36 -8.83 -10.73 5.03
N GLU A 37 -9.87 -10.83 5.86
CA GLU A 37 -11.24 -10.43 5.50
C GLU A 37 -11.30 -8.93 5.15
N ILE A 38 -10.78 -8.07 6.02
CA ILE A 38 -10.77 -6.61 5.83
C ILE A 38 -10.05 -6.22 4.53
N GLN A 39 -8.92 -6.85 4.23
CA GLN A 39 -8.16 -6.61 3.00
C GLN A 39 -8.94 -7.03 1.74
N SER A 40 -9.59 -8.20 1.79
CA SER A 40 -10.44 -8.71 0.72
C SER A 40 -11.65 -7.80 0.48
N ASP A 41 -12.30 -7.35 1.55
CA ASP A 41 -13.48 -6.49 1.48
C ASP A 41 -13.13 -5.10 0.94
N ALA A 42 -12.01 -4.52 1.39
CA ALA A 42 -11.53 -3.24 0.87
C ALA A 42 -11.27 -3.30 -0.65
N THR A 43 -10.59 -4.36 -1.09
CA THR A 43 -10.33 -4.62 -2.51
C THR A 43 -11.64 -4.79 -3.28
N THR A 44 -12.60 -5.52 -2.72
CA THR A 44 -13.92 -5.73 -3.33
C THR A 44 -14.67 -4.40 -3.51
N CYS A 45 -14.65 -3.51 -2.51
CA CYS A 45 -15.22 -2.17 -2.64
C CYS A 45 -14.57 -1.36 -3.75
N ALA A 46 -13.23 -1.34 -3.83
CA ALA A 46 -12.51 -0.60 -4.87
C ALA A 46 -12.79 -1.15 -6.28
N VAL A 47 -12.89 -2.48 -6.42
CA VAL A 47 -13.25 -3.13 -7.69
C VAL A 47 -14.70 -2.81 -8.07
N ALA A 48 -15.63 -2.89 -7.12
CA ALA A 48 -17.04 -2.62 -7.37
C ALA A 48 -17.26 -1.19 -7.89
N ASP A 49 -16.62 -0.19 -7.28
CA ASP A 49 -16.72 1.20 -7.74
C ASP A 49 -16.14 1.41 -9.14
N GLN A 50 -14.97 0.83 -9.43
CA GLN A 50 -14.36 0.91 -10.75
C GLN A 50 -15.20 0.24 -11.85
N LEU A 51 -15.89 -0.85 -11.51
CA LEU A 51 -16.82 -1.54 -12.42
C LEU A 51 -18.09 -0.72 -12.65
N ASP A 52 -18.68 -0.13 -11.61
CA ASP A 52 -19.85 0.76 -11.72
C ASP A 52 -19.52 2.02 -12.54
N ALA A 53 -18.31 2.55 -12.40
CA ALA A 53 -17.78 3.64 -13.22
C ALA A 53 -17.52 3.26 -14.69
N GLY A 54 -17.58 1.96 -15.04
CA GLY A 54 -17.43 1.47 -16.40
C GLY A 54 -15.99 1.52 -16.94
N LEU A 55 -14.98 1.34 -16.08
CA LEU A 55 -13.58 1.29 -16.51
C LEU A 55 -13.28 0.06 -17.37
N ASP A 56 -12.44 0.22 -18.40
CA ASP A 56 -12.03 -0.90 -19.28
C ASP A 56 -10.93 -1.77 -18.66
N VAL A 57 -10.08 -1.19 -17.81
CA VAL A 57 -9.03 -1.88 -17.05
C VAL A 57 -9.03 -1.36 -15.62
N ILE A 58 -9.22 -2.26 -14.66
CA ILE A 58 -9.31 -1.97 -13.24
C ILE A 58 -8.03 -2.34 -12.49
N THR A 59 -7.93 -1.92 -11.25
CA THR A 59 -6.87 -2.29 -10.30
C THR A 59 -7.48 -2.79 -9.00
N ASP A 60 -6.67 -3.38 -8.12
CA ASP A 60 -7.06 -3.74 -6.75
C ASP A 60 -7.17 -2.52 -5.82
N GLY A 61 -6.84 -1.32 -6.33
CA GLY A 61 -6.85 -0.08 -5.56
C GLY A 61 -5.75 0.00 -4.50
N GLU A 62 -4.77 -0.91 -4.51
CA GLU A 62 -3.70 -1.02 -3.50
C GLU A 62 -4.23 -1.07 -2.05
N GLN A 63 -5.45 -1.60 -1.83
CA GLN A 63 -6.12 -1.57 -0.53
C GLN A 63 -5.43 -2.43 0.54
N THR A 64 -4.53 -3.33 0.13
CA THR A 64 -3.72 -4.17 1.03
C THR A 64 -2.39 -3.52 1.44
N ARG A 65 -2.08 -2.31 0.94
CA ARG A 65 -0.81 -1.60 1.18
C ARG A 65 -1.02 -0.29 1.90
N LEU A 66 -0.31 -0.08 3.00
CA LEU A 66 -0.39 1.18 3.76
C LEU A 66 0.32 2.37 3.09
N ASP A 67 1.41 2.11 2.36
CA ASP A 67 2.18 3.12 1.63
C ASP A 67 2.81 2.49 0.38
N PHE A 68 2.79 3.24 -0.72
CA PHE A 68 3.23 2.78 -2.04
C PHE A 68 4.76 2.61 -2.18
N ASN A 69 5.58 3.17 -1.28
CA ASN A 69 7.04 3.05 -1.34
C ASN A 69 7.70 2.66 -0.01
N LEU A 70 7.11 3.02 1.13
CA LEU A 70 7.73 2.80 2.44
C LEU A 70 7.55 1.37 2.94
N SER A 71 6.46 0.71 2.55
CA SER A 71 6.19 -0.68 2.95
C SER A 71 7.30 -1.64 2.51
N PHE A 72 7.97 -1.37 1.38
CA PHE A 72 9.05 -2.21 0.85
C PHE A 72 10.24 -2.36 1.80
N TYR A 73 10.55 -1.35 2.62
CA TYR A 73 11.68 -1.45 3.56
C TYR A 73 11.44 -2.55 4.61
N GLY A 74 10.19 -2.84 4.95
CA GLY A 74 9.85 -3.96 5.85
C GLY A 74 10.17 -5.34 5.27
N HIS A 75 10.41 -5.43 3.96
CA HIS A 75 10.78 -6.67 3.27
C HIS A 75 12.28 -6.84 3.05
N LEU A 76 13.10 -5.85 3.43
CA LEU A 76 14.54 -5.83 3.18
C LEU A 76 15.34 -6.15 4.45
N ASP A 77 16.18 -7.16 4.35
CA ASP A 77 17.30 -7.40 5.27
C ASP A 77 18.48 -6.46 4.93
N GLY A 78 19.37 -6.22 5.89
CA GLY A 78 20.59 -5.43 5.67
C GLY A 78 20.42 -3.92 5.81
N ILE A 79 19.27 -3.45 6.29
CA ILE A 79 19.04 -2.03 6.62
C ILE A 79 18.77 -1.83 8.11
N ALA A 80 19.22 -0.69 8.65
CA ALA A 80 18.85 -0.25 9.99
C ALA A 80 17.42 0.30 9.99
N LEU A 81 16.63 -0.10 10.98
CA LEU A 81 15.32 0.48 11.26
C LEU A 81 15.50 1.83 11.98
N GLU A 82 15.89 2.87 11.25
CA GLU A 82 15.90 4.24 11.77
C GLU A 82 14.56 4.90 11.48
N GLN A 83 13.66 4.84 12.47
CA GLN A 83 12.33 5.45 12.38
C GLN A 83 12.33 6.93 12.77
N GLU A 84 13.42 7.43 13.37
CA GLU A 84 13.45 8.82 13.80
C GLU A 84 13.53 9.77 12.60
N SER A 85 12.63 10.76 12.61
CA SER A 85 12.66 11.82 11.61
C SER A 85 13.88 12.72 11.82
N PRO A 86 14.74 12.93 10.81
CA PRO A 86 15.82 13.89 10.90
C PRO A 86 15.31 15.34 10.96
N ARG A 87 14.04 15.59 10.58
CA ARG A 87 13.39 16.90 10.66
C ARG A 87 12.21 16.87 11.64
N ARG A 88 12.34 17.60 12.74
CA ARG A 88 11.33 17.64 13.82
C ARG A 88 10.25 18.71 13.67
N PHE A 89 10.47 19.72 12.81
CA PHE A 89 9.58 20.87 12.65
C PHE A 89 9.25 21.13 11.17
N GLY A 90 8.06 21.69 10.92
CA GLY A 90 7.56 22.01 9.58
C GLY A 90 6.45 21.06 9.11
N PRO A 91 5.81 21.34 7.97
CA PRO A 91 4.79 20.47 7.42
C PRO A 91 5.35 19.09 7.04
N PRO A 92 4.54 18.01 7.09
CA PRO A 92 4.92 16.69 6.62
C PRO A 92 5.45 16.70 5.19
N ALA A 93 6.66 16.19 4.99
CA ALA A 93 7.33 16.12 3.70
C ALA A 93 8.34 14.97 3.66
N HIS A 94 8.92 14.72 2.48
CA HIS A 94 9.88 13.63 2.27
C HIS A 94 11.11 13.68 3.18
N ASP A 95 11.51 14.87 3.64
CA ASP A 95 12.68 15.06 4.50
C ASP A 95 12.39 14.85 6.00
N GLN A 96 11.15 14.56 6.37
CA GLN A 96 10.77 14.07 7.71
C GLN A 96 10.75 12.53 7.80
N ARG A 97 11.09 11.83 6.72
CA ARG A 97 11.11 10.36 6.71
C ARG A 97 12.43 9.86 7.30
N GLY A 98 12.36 8.80 8.10
CA GLY A 98 13.54 8.09 8.59
C GLY A 98 14.42 7.62 7.43
N LYS A 99 15.74 7.63 7.64
CA LYS A 99 16.71 7.21 6.62
C LYS A 99 17.32 5.88 7.02
N HIS A 100 17.00 4.84 6.27
CA HIS A 100 17.52 3.50 6.54
C HIS A 100 18.99 3.37 6.09
N HIS A 101 19.93 3.33 7.05
CA HIS A 101 21.33 3.07 6.77
C HIS A 101 21.54 1.61 6.35
N ILE A 102 22.37 1.38 5.33
CA ILE A 102 22.79 0.02 4.94
C ILE A 102 23.79 -0.48 5.99
N ILE A 103 23.46 -1.60 6.63
CA ILE A 103 24.26 -2.25 7.68
C ILE A 103 24.76 -3.65 7.28
N GLY A 104 24.40 -4.12 6.09
CA GLY A 104 24.82 -5.40 5.53
C GLY A 104 24.36 -5.55 4.09
N ASP A 105 24.48 -6.77 3.56
CA ASP A 105 23.99 -7.09 2.22
C ASP A 105 22.46 -6.98 2.16
N LEU A 106 21.97 -6.27 1.13
CA LEU A 106 20.54 -6.09 0.92
C LEU A 106 19.92 -7.36 0.35
N GLN A 107 18.96 -7.94 1.06
CA GLN A 107 18.29 -9.17 0.66
C GLN A 107 16.78 -9.07 0.90
N ALA A 108 15.98 -9.71 0.05
CA ALA A 108 14.53 -9.84 0.21
C ALA A 108 14.17 -11.32 0.22
N ASN A 109 14.58 -12.03 1.29
CA ASN A 109 14.53 -13.49 1.35
C ASN A 109 13.10 -14.06 1.21
N ASN A 110 12.08 -13.28 1.59
CA ASN A 110 10.67 -13.63 1.47
C ASN A 110 9.96 -12.89 0.32
N GLY A 111 10.70 -12.25 -0.58
CA GLY A 111 10.16 -11.38 -1.63
C GLY A 111 9.66 -10.04 -1.10
N LEU A 112 9.24 -9.17 -2.02
CA LEU A 112 8.84 -7.78 -1.75
C LEU A 112 7.32 -7.59 -1.52
N GLY A 113 6.56 -8.67 -1.35
CA GLY A 113 5.10 -8.59 -1.24
C GLY A 113 4.40 -8.04 -2.50
N ALA A 114 5.07 -8.10 -3.66
CA ALA A 114 4.57 -7.52 -4.90
C ALA A 114 3.65 -8.46 -5.71
N VAL A 115 3.63 -9.76 -5.37
CA VAL A 115 2.79 -10.77 -6.02
C VAL A 115 2.25 -11.69 -4.92
N THR A 116 0.93 -11.75 -4.79
CA THR A 116 0.19 -12.76 -4.02
C THR A 116 -0.26 -13.89 -4.93
#